data_AF-A0A915KQI9-F1
#
_entry.id   AF-A0A915KQI9-F1
#
_cell.length_a   1.000
_cell.length_b   1.000
_cell.length_c   1.000
_cell.angle_alpha   90.00
_cell.angle_beta   90.00
_cell.angle_gamma   90.00
#
_symmetry.space_group_name_H-M   'P 1'
#
loop_
_entity.id
_entity.type
_entity.pdbx_description
1 polymer ?
#
loop_
_entity_poly.entity_id
_entity_poly.type
_entity_poly.pdbx_seq_one_letter_code
_entity_poly.pdbx_strand_id
1 'polypeptide(L)'
;SRTDRDENVKIVWKNIEPDAEDQFEKYGLNTITLLDLPYDYGSVMHYGPKAFSKNDKDTIVPLKSAESSKMGQREGFSSLDVQKLRKLYACDDSNGFGAVVTKS
;
A
#
# COMPACT_ATOMS: atom_id res chain seq x y z
N SER A 1 2.60 5.45 -4.35
CA SER A 1 1.71 6.62 -4.29
C SER A 1 0.72 6.59 -5.45
N ARG A 2 -0.39 5.86 -5.27
CA ARG A 2 -1.45 5.74 -6.30
C ARG A 2 -2.06 7.11 -6.63
N THR A 3 -2.53 7.27 -7.85
CA THR A 3 -3.17 8.51 -8.32
C THR A 3 -4.45 8.84 -7.55
N ASP A 4 -5.18 7.83 -7.09
CA ASP A 4 -6.41 7.92 -6.26
C ASP A 4 -6.12 7.88 -4.74
N ARG A 5 -4.86 8.05 -4.32
CA ARG A 5 -4.47 8.00 -2.90
C ARG A 5 -5.27 8.98 -2.05
N ASP A 6 -5.54 10.18 -2.57
CA ASP A 6 -6.22 11.24 -1.82
C ASP A 6 -7.74 10.97 -1.64
N GLU A 7 -8.30 9.98 -2.32
CA GLU A 7 -9.67 9.48 -2.10
C GLU A 7 -9.74 8.48 -0.92
N ASN A 8 -8.58 8.04 -0.41
CA ASN A 8 -8.47 6.97 0.56
C ASN A 8 -7.74 7.41 1.84
N VAL A 9 -6.70 8.24 1.71
CA VAL A 9 -5.94 8.77 2.85
C VAL A 9 -5.67 10.25 2.69
N LYS A 10 -5.54 10.94 3.82
CA LYS A 10 -5.08 12.31 3.92
C LYS A 10 -3.62 12.34 4.37
N ILE A 11 -2.80 13.13 3.67
CA ILE A 11 -1.43 13.40 4.09
C ILE A 11 -1.39 14.63 4.97
N VAL A 12 -0.74 14.50 6.13
CA VAL A 12 -0.59 15.56 7.13
C VAL A 12 0.81 16.16 7.02
N TRP A 13 1.03 16.96 5.97
CA TRP A 13 2.32 17.56 5.62
C TRP A 13 3.05 18.24 6.79
N LYS A 14 2.30 18.91 7.67
CA LYS A 14 2.87 19.57 8.86
C LYS A 14 3.60 18.62 9.82
N ASN A 15 3.33 17.33 9.78
CA ASN A 15 3.95 16.31 10.63
C ASN A 15 5.13 15.59 9.94
N ILE A 16 5.36 15.84 8.65
CA ILE A 16 6.43 15.17 7.87
C ILE A 16 7.78 15.86 8.14
N GLU A 17 8.84 15.06 8.18
CA GLU A 17 10.23 15.52 8.21
C GLU A 17 10.56 16.39 6.97
N PRO A 18 11.25 17.55 7.12
CA PRO A 18 11.49 18.51 6.02
C PRO A 18 12.28 18.01 4.79
N ASP A 19 12.84 16.80 4.85
CA ASP A 19 13.62 16.18 3.77
C ASP A 19 12.95 14.89 3.26
N ALA A 20 11.68 14.64 3.63
CA ALA A 20 10.96 13.41 3.33
C ALA A 20 9.65 13.64 2.56
N GLU A 21 9.36 14.86 2.12
CA GLU A 21 8.15 15.22 1.37
C GLU A 21 8.04 14.46 0.04
N ASP A 22 9.18 14.19 -0.60
CA ASP A 22 9.29 13.44 -1.85
C ASP A 22 8.72 12.01 -1.72
N GLN A 23 8.86 11.39 -0.54
CA GLN A 23 8.31 10.06 -0.23
C GLN A 23 6.77 10.01 -0.31
N PHE A 24 6.11 11.16 -0.26
CA PHE A 24 4.66 11.29 -0.32
C PHE A 24 4.17 11.81 -1.68
N GLU A 25 5.04 12.10 -2.63
CA GLU A 25 4.64 12.53 -3.97
C GLU A 25 3.86 11.44 -4.71
N LYS A 26 2.82 11.86 -5.44
CA LYS A 26 2.01 10.96 -6.26
C LYS A 26 2.69 10.71 -7.60
N TYR A 27 2.87 9.45 -7.97
CA TYR A 27 3.28 9.13 -9.33
C TYR A 27 2.09 9.26 -10.29
N GLY A 28 2.34 9.75 -11.50
CA GLY A 28 1.32 9.87 -12.55
C GLY A 28 0.82 8.51 -13.05
N LEU A 29 -0.31 8.51 -13.77
CA LEU A 29 -0.94 7.31 -14.35
C LEU A 29 0.00 6.52 -15.29
N ASN A 30 1.00 7.19 -15.87
CA ASN A 30 2.01 6.56 -16.74
C ASN A 30 3.00 5.67 -15.98
N THR A 31 3.01 5.72 -14.65
CA THR A 31 3.90 4.95 -13.77
C THR A 31 3.14 3.93 -12.92
N ILE A 32 1.81 4.07 -12.78
CA ILE A 32 0.98 3.19 -11.94
C ILE A 32 -0.23 2.68 -12.73
N THR A 33 -0.31 1.37 -12.91
CA THR A 33 -1.53 0.72 -13.40
C THR A 33 -2.39 0.29 -12.22
N LEU A 34 -3.63 0.79 -12.14
CA LEU A 34 -4.57 0.43 -11.06
C LEU A 34 -5.09 -1.01 -11.19
N LEU A 35 -5.01 -1.60 -12.41
CA LEU A 35 -5.42 -2.98 -12.73
C LEU A 35 -6.85 -3.30 -12.29
N ASP A 36 -7.72 -2.29 -12.20
CA ASP A 36 -9.09 -2.35 -11.64
C ASP A 36 -9.15 -2.97 -10.23
N LEU A 37 -8.11 -2.74 -9.42
CA LEU A 37 -8.07 -3.19 -8.02
C LEU A 37 -8.26 -2.02 -7.04
N PRO A 38 -9.07 -2.23 -5.98
CA PRO A 38 -9.33 -1.19 -4.99
C PRO A 38 -8.06 -0.78 -4.24
N TYR A 39 -8.13 0.37 -3.55
CA TYR A 39 -7.07 0.81 -2.66
C TYR A 39 -6.91 -0.18 -1.50
N ASP A 40 -5.67 -0.57 -1.22
CA ASP A 40 -5.36 -1.58 -0.21
C ASP A 40 -4.54 -0.97 0.92
N TYR A 41 -5.21 -0.68 2.03
CA TYR A 41 -4.59 -0.16 3.25
C TYR A 41 -3.64 -1.18 3.89
N GLY A 42 -3.89 -2.48 3.67
CA GLY A 42 -3.09 -3.58 4.21
C GLY A 42 -2.00 -4.07 3.28
N SER A 43 -1.76 -3.39 2.15
CA SER A 43 -0.67 -3.74 1.24
C SER A 43 0.66 -3.68 1.98
N VAL A 44 1.55 -4.63 1.72
CA VAL A 44 2.91 -4.63 2.29
C VAL A 44 3.69 -3.37 1.88
N MET A 45 3.30 -2.77 0.76
CA MET A 45 3.88 -1.53 0.23
C MET A 45 3.28 -0.27 0.87
N HIS A 46 2.23 -0.39 1.69
CA HIS A 46 1.62 0.75 2.36
C HIS A 46 2.47 1.17 3.57
N TYR A 47 2.77 2.46 3.68
CA TYR A 47 3.41 3.03 4.86
C TYR A 47 2.47 3.04 6.06
N GLY A 48 3.03 2.93 7.26
CA GLY A 48 2.26 3.07 8.50
C GLY A 48 1.85 4.52 8.76
N PRO A 49 0.92 4.76 9.72
CA PRO A 49 0.38 6.09 10.00
C PRO A 49 1.43 7.15 10.35
N LYS A 50 2.54 6.76 10.99
CA LYS A 50 3.59 7.65 11.50
C LYS A 50 4.87 7.69 10.63
N ALA A 51 4.83 7.16 9.41
CA ALA A 51 6.02 7.12 8.55
C ALA A 51 6.60 8.54 8.34
N PHE A 52 7.91 8.71 8.49
CA PHE A 52 8.62 10.00 8.34
C PHE A 52 8.05 11.13 9.21
N SER A 53 7.55 10.80 10.40
CA SER A 53 7.00 11.78 11.33
C SER A 53 8.08 12.49 12.13
N LYS A 54 8.10 13.82 12.08
CA LYS A 54 9.03 14.64 12.88
C LYS A 54 8.59 14.87 14.33
N ASN A 55 7.38 14.44 14.70
CA ASN A 55 6.76 14.78 15.98
C ASN A 55 5.92 13.64 16.58
N ASP A 56 6.15 12.40 16.13
CA ASP A 56 5.44 11.18 16.54
C ASP A 56 3.90 11.24 16.32
N LYS A 57 3.42 12.16 15.48
CA LYS A 57 2.02 12.24 15.05
C LYS A 57 1.84 11.64 13.66
N ASP A 58 0.62 11.23 13.35
CA ASP A 58 0.30 10.63 12.06
C ASP A 58 0.61 11.57 10.89
N THR A 59 1.33 11.06 9.90
CA THR A 59 1.59 11.67 8.59
C THR A 59 0.60 11.16 7.54
N ILE A 60 0.03 9.97 7.74
CA ILE A 60 -0.99 9.37 6.87
C ILE A 60 -2.21 9.01 7.70
N VAL A 61 -3.36 9.60 7.37
CA VAL A 61 -4.64 9.36 8.06
C VAL A 61 -5.64 8.76 7.08
N PRO A 62 -6.21 7.57 7.32
CA PRO A 62 -7.22 7.01 6.43
C PRO A 62 -8.53 7.78 6.54
N LEU A 63 -9.22 7.99 5.42
CA LEU A 63 -10.55 8.60 5.40
C LEU A 63 -11.61 7.64 5.98
N LYS A 64 -11.35 6.33 5.90
CA LYS A 64 -12.11 5.28 6.59
C LYS A 64 -11.36 4.87 7.85
N SER A 65 -11.77 5.39 9.01
CA SER A 65 -11.07 5.17 10.29
C SER A 65 -10.88 3.69 10.65
N ALA A 66 -11.82 2.82 10.27
CA ALA A 66 -11.73 1.37 10.47
C ALA A 66 -10.55 0.70 9.75
N GLU A 67 -9.94 1.35 8.77
CA GLU A 67 -8.81 0.83 8.00
C GLU A 67 -7.44 1.14 8.65
N SER A 68 -7.40 2.00 9.67
CA SER A 68 -6.16 2.47 10.30
C SER A 68 -5.26 1.34 10.81
N SER A 69 -5.86 0.31 11.41
CA SER A 69 -5.12 -0.83 11.97
C SER A 69 -4.44 -1.73 10.93
N LYS A 70 -4.80 -1.61 9.64
CA LYS A 70 -4.21 -2.42 8.56
C LYS A 70 -2.93 -1.80 8.01
N MET A 71 -2.77 -0.50 8.20
CA MET A 71 -1.69 0.28 7.58
C MET A 71 -0.32 -0.04 8.17
N GLY A 72 0.67 -0.22 7.30
CA GLY A 72 2.05 -0.42 7.72
C GLY A 72 2.40 -1.82 8.20
N GLN A 73 1.49 -2.81 8.03
CA GLN A 73 1.80 -4.21 8.34
C GLN A 73 3.02 -4.69 7.53
N ARG A 74 3.79 -5.61 8.13
CA ARG A 74 4.98 -6.24 7.52
C ARG A 74 4.98 -7.77 7.68
N GLU A 75 3.81 -8.35 7.91
CA GLU A 75 3.61 -9.79 8.09
C GLU A 75 3.70 -10.56 6.77
N GLY A 76 3.31 -9.92 5.67
CA GLY A 76 3.39 -10.51 4.33
C GLY A 76 2.55 -9.77 3.30
N PHE A 77 2.39 -10.38 2.13
CA PHE A 77 1.55 -9.84 1.06
C PHE A 77 0.07 -9.91 1.44
N SER A 78 -0.67 -8.85 1.13
CA SER A 78 -2.13 -8.92 1.17
C SER A 78 -2.66 -9.78 0.00
N SER A 79 -3.93 -10.17 0.08
CA SER A 79 -4.60 -10.83 -1.06
C SER A 79 -4.64 -9.96 -2.31
N LEU A 80 -4.67 -8.63 -2.17
CA LEU A 80 -4.65 -7.68 -3.29
C LEU A 80 -3.24 -7.48 -3.85
N ASP A 81 -2.19 -7.59 -3.04
CA ASP A 81 -0.81 -7.59 -3.53
C ASP A 81 -0.55 -8.81 -4.44
N VAL A 82 -0.99 -10.00 -4.00
CA VAL A 82 -0.88 -11.22 -4.81
C VAL A 82 -1.67 -11.11 -6.12
N GLN A 83 -2.89 -10.57 -6.07
CA GLN A 83 -3.70 -10.35 -7.28
C GLN A 83 -3.05 -9.36 -8.25
N LYS A 84 -2.48 -8.26 -7.76
CA LYS A 84 -1.73 -7.31 -8.60
C LYS A 84 -0.56 -8.00 -9.30
N LEU A 85 0.22 -8.79 -8.58
CA LEU A 85 1.35 -9.53 -9.15
C LEU A 85 0.90 -10.52 -10.24
N ARG A 86 -0.15 -11.30 -9.99
CA ARG A 86 -0.70 -12.22 -11.00
C ARG A 86 -1.17 -11.50 -12.27
N LYS A 87 -1.85 -10.37 -12.12
CA LYS A 87 -2.31 -9.54 -13.25
C LYS A 87 -1.14 -8.91 -14.03
N LEU A 88 -0.09 -8.45 -13.36
CA LEU A 88 1.07 -7.84 -14.03
C LEU A 88 1.90 -8.84 -14.83
N TYR A 89 2.11 -10.04 -14.28
CA TYR A 89 3.01 -11.04 -14.86
C TYR A 89 2.28 -12.14 -15.66
N ALA A 90 0.96 -11.99 -15.88
CA ALA A 90 0.13 -12.96 -16.58
C ALA A 90 0.36 -14.40 -16.08
N CYS A 91 0.41 -14.57 -14.75
CA CYS A 91 0.40 -15.91 -14.17
C CYS A 91 -0.99 -16.50 -14.37
N ASP A 92 -1.18 -17.25 -15.45
CA ASP A 92 -2.31 -18.15 -15.59
C ASP A 92 -2.23 -19.22 -14.49
N ASP A 93 -3.35 -19.48 -13.81
CA ASP A 93 -3.48 -20.58 -12.84
C ASP A 93 -3.26 -21.98 -13.49
N SER A 94 -2.92 -22.04 -14.78
CA SER A 94 -2.72 -23.25 -15.57
C SER A 94 -1.32 -23.87 -15.50
N ASN A 95 -0.35 -23.28 -14.80
CA ASN A 95 0.91 -23.95 -14.49
C ASN A 95 1.10 -24.05 -12.98
N GLY A 96 0.73 -25.23 -12.47
CA GLY A 96 0.67 -25.56 -11.06
C GLY A 96 1.94 -25.25 -10.28
N PHE A 97 1.80 -24.31 -9.33
CA PHE A 97 2.50 -24.36 -8.06
C PHE A 97 1.49 -24.13 -6.94
N GLY A 98 0.59 -25.11 -6.79
CA GLY A 98 0.12 -25.52 -5.48
C GLY A 98 1.28 -26.16 -4.72
N ALA A 99 2.28 -25.39 -4.32
CA ALA A 99 3.23 -25.82 -3.32
C ALA A 99 2.52 -25.77 -1.97
N VAL A 100 2.04 -26.95 -1.59
CA VAL A 100 1.65 -27.34 -0.25
C VAL A 100 2.64 -26.75 0.76
N VAL A 101 2.21 -25.78 1.57
CA VAL A 101 2.89 -25.44 2.81
C VAL A 101 2.35 -26.38 3.89
N THR A 102 2.84 -27.61 3.89
CA THR A 102 2.79 -28.43 5.11
C THR A 102 3.99 -28.05 5.96
N LYS A 103 3.71 -27.39 7.09
CA LYS A 103 4.67 -27.25 8.19
C LYS A 103 5.21 -28.64 8.55
N SER A 104 6.54 -28.76 8.63
CA SER A 104 7.20 -29.80 9.44
C SER A 104 7.15 -29.42 10.92
#